data_AF-A0A4Q7XDZ2-F1
#
_entry.id   AF-A0A4Q7XDZ2-F1
#
_cell.length_a   1.000
_cell.length_b   1.000
_cell.length_c   1.000
_cell.angle_alpha   90.00
_cell.angle_beta   90.00
_cell.angle_gamma   90.00
#
_symmetry.space_group_name_H-M   'P 1'
#
loop_
_entity.id
_entity.type
_entity.pdbx_description
1 polymer ?
#
loop_
_entity_poly.entity_id
_entity_poly.type
_entity_poly.pdbx_seq_one_letter_code
_entity_poly.pdbx_strand_id
1 'polypeptide(L)'
;MAEPITDRDREAVRRLHAEGKSRNAIAREIGRGAATVSKIANELGLTFAGGARVAAATEAHRADAAARREQLADEALDGALGQVAKTTAAESARDARDHATAARALTEVHARVAELARHTGTGSSGASMLDRLADALLGSAGGDREGV
;
A
#
# COMPACT_ATOMS: atom_id res chain seq x y z
N MET A 1 8.69 -6.85 -32.65
CA MET A 1 8.48 -5.44 -33.05
C MET A 1 6.99 -5.15 -32.89
N ALA A 2 6.60 -4.21 -32.03
CA ALA A 2 5.19 -3.87 -31.87
C ALA A 2 4.69 -3.17 -33.15
N GLU A 3 3.56 -3.63 -33.69
CA GLU A 3 2.97 -3.03 -34.88
C GLU A 3 2.61 -1.56 -34.61
N PRO A 4 2.95 -0.62 -35.52
CA PRO A 4 2.73 0.81 -35.30
C PRO A 4 1.27 1.14 -34.96
N ILE A 5 1.08 2.18 -34.15
CA ILE A 5 -0.26 2.73 -33.87
C ILE A 5 -0.73 3.47 -35.12
N THR A 6 -1.90 3.08 -35.63
CA THR A 6 -2.49 3.65 -36.85
C THR A 6 -3.66 4.58 -36.52
N ASP A 7 -4.07 5.40 -37.49
CA ASP A 7 -5.26 6.25 -37.33
C ASP A 7 -6.55 5.43 -37.17
N ARG A 8 -6.59 4.22 -37.73
CA ARG A 8 -7.67 3.26 -37.49
C ARG A 8 -7.79 2.89 -36.02
N ASP A 9 -6.66 2.71 -35.32
CA ASP A 9 -6.66 2.44 -33.89
C ASP A 9 -7.21 3.64 -33.11
N ARG A 10 -6.85 4.87 -33.51
CA ARG A 10 -7.34 6.12 -32.88
C ARG A 10 -8.85 6.27 -33.03
N GLU A 11 -9.36 6.04 -34.23
CA GLU A 11 -10.79 6.14 -34.53
C GLU A 11 -11.61 5.05 -33.83
N ALA A 12 -11.08 3.81 -33.79
CA ALA A 12 -11.71 2.72 -33.05
C ALA A 12 -11.78 3.02 -31.55
N VAL A 13 -10.70 3.52 -30.94
CA VAL A 13 -10.71 3.92 -29.51
C VAL A 13 -11.72 5.04 -29.26
N ARG A 14 -11.80 6.06 -30.13
CA ARG A 14 -12.78 7.14 -30.00
C ARG A 14 -14.22 6.62 -30.04
N ARG A 15 -14.55 5.79 -31.03
CA ARG A 15 -15.90 5.23 -31.20
C ARG A 15 -16.29 4.35 -30.01
N LEU A 16 -15.43 3.41 -29.64
CA LEU A 16 -15.72 2.47 -28.55
C LEU A 16 -15.76 3.15 -27.17
N HIS A 17 -15.01 4.24 -26.99
CA HIS A 17 -15.12 5.09 -25.79
C HIS A 17 -16.46 5.82 -25.73
N ALA A 18 -16.95 6.36 -26.85
CA ALA A 18 -18.26 6.98 -26.94
C ALA A 18 -19.42 5.99 -26.68
N GLU A 19 -19.23 4.71 -27.03
CA GLU A 19 -20.13 3.59 -26.67
C GLU A 19 -20.07 3.22 -25.17
N GLY A 20 -19.20 3.86 -24.37
CA GLY A 20 -19.05 3.60 -22.94
C GLY A 20 -18.22 2.36 -22.60
N LYS A 21 -17.50 1.76 -23.56
CA LYS A 21 -16.68 0.57 -23.29
C LYS A 21 -15.48 0.90 -22.41
N SER A 22 -15.16 -0.02 -21.50
CA SER A 22 -13.97 0.09 -20.66
C SER A 22 -12.69 -0.06 -21.50
N ARG A 23 -11.58 0.53 -21.05
CA ARG A 23 -10.25 0.41 -21.67
C ARG A 23 -9.88 -1.04 -22.03
N ASN A 24 -10.14 -1.99 -21.13
CA ASN A 24 -9.79 -3.39 -21.33
C ASN A 24 -10.71 -4.08 -22.36
N ALA A 25 -11.98 -3.66 -22.45
CA ALA A 25 -12.88 -4.13 -23.50
C ALA A 25 -12.42 -3.62 -24.87
N ILE A 26 -12.07 -2.32 -24.96
CA ILE A 26 -11.50 -1.73 -26.17
C ILE A 26 -10.23 -2.47 -26.60
N ALA A 27 -9.30 -2.70 -25.67
CA ALA A 27 -8.05 -3.43 -25.92
C ALA A 27 -8.28 -4.81 -26.54
N ARG A 28 -9.23 -5.58 -26.00
CA ARG A 28 -9.61 -6.90 -26.53
C ARG A 28 -10.22 -6.82 -27.91
N GLU A 29 -11.06 -5.80 -28.15
CA GLU A 29 -11.81 -5.65 -29.39
C GLU A 29 -10.93 -5.18 -30.55
N ILE A 30 -9.94 -4.31 -30.29
CA ILE A 30 -9.01 -3.84 -31.32
C ILE A 30 -7.72 -4.67 -31.42
N GLY A 31 -7.56 -5.69 -30.56
CA GLY A 31 -6.37 -6.54 -30.53
C GLY A 31 -5.09 -5.82 -30.08
N ARG A 32 -5.20 -4.75 -29.28
CA ARG A 32 -4.05 -3.95 -28.79
C ARG A 32 -3.92 -4.05 -27.28
N GLY A 33 -2.70 -3.80 -26.77
CA GLY A 33 -2.46 -3.73 -25.34
C GLY A 33 -3.20 -2.57 -24.66
N ALA A 34 -3.59 -2.75 -23.40
CA ALA A 34 -4.27 -1.72 -22.61
C ALA A 34 -3.43 -0.43 -22.44
N ALA A 35 -2.10 -0.54 -22.45
CA ALA A 35 -1.19 0.60 -22.45
C ALA A 35 -1.33 1.44 -23.74
N THR A 36 -1.44 0.78 -24.90
CA THR A 36 -1.66 1.44 -26.19
C THR A 36 -2.98 2.19 -26.21
N VAL A 37 -4.07 1.55 -25.73
CA VAL A 37 -5.38 2.20 -25.61
C VAL A 37 -5.32 3.41 -24.68
N SER A 38 -4.62 3.30 -23.55
CA SER A 38 -4.44 4.44 -22.63
C SER A 38 -3.70 5.60 -23.28
N LYS A 39 -2.63 5.30 -24.03
CA LYS A 39 -1.86 6.31 -24.78
C LYS A 39 -2.74 7.03 -25.81
N ILE A 40 -3.49 6.26 -26.61
CA ILE A 40 -4.41 6.81 -27.61
C ILE A 40 -5.50 7.67 -26.95
N ALA A 41 -6.11 7.18 -25.86
CA ALA A 41 -7.13 7.91 -25.13
C ALA A 41 -6.59 9.25 -24.59
N ASN A 42 -5.37 9.26 -24.03
CA ASN A 42 -4.72 10.49 -23.59
C ASN A 42 -4.45 11.47 -24.74
N GLU A 43 -3.94 10.97 -25.88
CA GLU A 43 -3.71 11.80 -27.08
C GLU A 43 -5.02 12.37 -27.65
N LEU A 44 -6.17 11.72 -27.40
CA LEU A 44 -7.50 12.16 -27.80
C LEU A 44 -8.26 12.96 -26.71
N GLY A 45 -7.67 13.16 -25.53
CA GLY A 45 -8.32 13.82 -24.39
C GLY A 45 -9.49 13.03 -23.77
N LEU A 46 -9.55 11.71 -23.99
CA LEU A 46 -10.62 10.83 -23.51
C LEU A 46 -10.31 10.31 -22.10
N THR A 47 -11.29 10.38 -21.21
CA THR A 47 -11.17 9.88 -19.83
C THR A 47 -12.11 8.70 -19.59
N PHE A 48 -11.61 7.66 -18.94
CA PHE A 48 -12.44 6.50 -18.57
C PHE A 48 -13.03 6.72 -17.16
N ALA A 49 -14.36 6.75 -17.06
CA ALA A 49 -15.08 6.99 -15.80
C ALA A 49 -14.78 5.96 -14.69
N GLY A 50 -14.25 4.78 -15.04
CA GLY A 50 -13.89 3.74 -14.07
C GLY A 50 -12.75 4.12 -13.11
N GLY A 51 -11.93 5.12 -13.45
CA GLY A 51 -10.77 5.52 -12.63
C GLY A 51 -11.16 5.98 -11.21
N ALA A 52 -12.19 6.83 -11.10
CA ALA A 52 -12.64 7.34 -9.80
C ALA A 52 -13.22 6.24 -8.90
N ARG A 53 -14.01 5.32 -9.47
CA ARG A 53 -14.57 4.16 -8.73
C ARG A 53 -13.47 3.20 -8.27
N VAL A 54 -12.50 2.91 -9.14
CA VAL A 54 -11.37 2.02 -8.81
C VAL A 54 -10.46 2.65 -7.77
N ALA A 55 -10.20 3.96 -7.87
CA ALA A 55 -9.43 4.69 -6.86
C ALA A 55 -10.13 4.63 -5.49
N ALA A 56 -11.42 4.96 -5.42
CA ALA A 56 -12.20 4.87 -4.18
C ALA A 56 -12.20 3.46 -3.57
N ALA A 57 -12.39 2.42 -4.39
CA ALA A 57 -12.32 1.02 -3.95
C ALA A 57 -10.91 0.65 -3.46
N THR A 58 -9.87 1.17 -4.10
CA THR A 58 -8.47 0.95 -3.70
C THR A 58 -8.17 1.63 -2.36
N GLU A 59 -8.60 2.87 -2.15
CA GLU A 59 -8.45 3.57 -0.87
C GLU A 59 -9.23 2.88 0.25
N ALA A 60 -10.48 2.46 -0.02
CA ALA A 60 -11.27 1.68 0.94
C ALA A 60 -10.55 0.37 1.33
N HIS A 61 -10.04 -0.38 0.35
CA HIS A 61 -9.27 -1.59 0.64
C HIS A 61 -8.00 -1.33 1.44
N ARG A 62 -7.30 -0.20 1.20
CA ARG A 62 -6.14 0.19 2.00
C ARG A 62 -6.53 0.53 3.44
N ALA A 63 -7.62 1.27 3.63
CA ALA A 63 -8.14 1.57 4.97
C ALA A 63 -8.52 0.29 5.72
N ASP A 64 -9.26 -0.62 5.09
CA ASP A 64 -9.61 -1.92 5.68
C ASP A 64 -8.38 -2.76 6.01
N ALA A 65 -7.36 -2.73 5.15
CA ALA A 65 -6.11 -3.44 5.39
C ALA A 65 -5.28 -2.80 6.52
N ALA A 66 -5.36 -1.47 6.72
CA ALA A 66 -4.76 -0.80 7.86
C ALA A 66 -5.45 -1.19 9.16
N ALA A 67 -6.79 -1.12 9.22
CA ALA A 67 -7.57 -1.50 10.39
C ALA A 67 -7.34 -2.96 10.80
N ARG A 68 -7.31 -3.89 9.85
CA ARG A 68 -7.02 -5.31 10.14
C ARG A 68 -5.61 -5.54 10.68
N ARG A 69 -4.64 -4.71 10.30
CA ARG A 69 -3.27 -4.82 10.83
C ARG A 69 -3.17 -4.26 12.24
N GLU A 70 -3.83 -3.14 12.52
CA GLU A 70 -3.94 -2.61 13.87
C GLU A 70 -4.58 -3.64 14.82
N GLN A 71 -5.72 -4.20 14.42
CA GLN A 71 -6.39 -5.26 15.17
C GLN A 71 -5.47 -6.47 15.43
N LEU A 72 -4.75 -6.95 14.42
CA LEU A 72 -3.81 -8.06 14.59
C LEU A 72 -2.65 -7.72 15.53
N ALA A 73 -2.18 -6.47 15.52
CA ALA A 73 -1.13 -6.03 16.43
C ALA A 73 -1.62 -6.03 17.89
N ASP A 74 -2.84 -5.55 18.14
CA ASP A 74 -3.46 -5.54 19.46
C ASP A 74 -3.70 -6.97 19.97
N GLU A 75 -4.30 -7.84 19.16
CA GLU A 75 -4.53 -9.25 19.50
C GLU A 75 -3.22 -9.99 19.82
N ALA A 76 -2.15 -9.70 19.08
CA ALA A 76 -0.83 -10.28 19.34
C ALA A 76 -0.25 -9.78 20.66
N LEU A 77 -0.39 -8.49 20.98
CA LEU A 77 0.08 -7.93 22.25
C LEU A 77 -0.69 -8.52 23.44
N ASP A 78 -2.02 -8.55 23.37
CA ASP A 78 -2.88 -9.14 24.40
C ASP A 78 -2.56 -10.62 24.61
N GLY A 79 -2.38 -11.37 23.51
CA GLY A 79 -1.95 -12.75 23.57
C GLY A 79 -0.59 -12.91 24.25
N ALA A 80 0.38 -12.05 23.92
CA ALA A 80 1.70 -12.08 24.53
C ALA A 80 1.63 -11.83 26.04
N LEU A 81 0.89 -10.81 26.47
CA LEU A 81 0.65 -10.50 27.89
C LEU A 81 -0.02 -11.68 28.62
N GLY A 82 -1.01 -12.31 28.00
CA GLY A 82 -1.67 -13.50 28.53
C GLY A 82 -0.71 -14.68 28.72
N GLN A 83 0.25 -14.87 27.81
CA GLN A 83 1.28 -15.90 27.96
C GLN A 83 2.31 -15.55 29.05
N VAL A 84 2.70 -14.28 29.18
CA VAL A 84 3.59 -13.82 30.27
C VAL A 84 2.96 -14.11 31.64
N ALA A 85 1.67 -13.83 31.80
CA ALA A 85 0.95 -14.15 33.04
C ALA A 85 1.02 -15.67 33.34
N LYS A 86 0.79 -16.51 32.34
CA LYS A 86 0.87 -17.98 32.49
C LYS A 86 2.28 -18.46 32.81
N THR A 87 3.33 -17.82 32.30
CA THR A 87 4.72 -18.14 32.67
C THR A 87 4.94 -18.00 34.18
N THR A 88 4.39 -16.95 34.81
CA THR A 88 4.54 -16.74 36.26
C THR A 88 3.71 -17.69 37.11
N ALA A 89 2.61 -18.20 36.56
CA ALA A 89 1.70 -19.13 37.23
C ALA A 89 1.98 -20.61 36.93
N ALA A 90 2.99 -20.91 36.11
CA ALA A 90 3.26 -22.27 35.65
C ALA A 90 3.73 -23.18 36.80
N GLU A 91 3.14 -24.37 36.89
CA GLU A 91 3.48 -25.38 37.90
C GLU A 91 4.78 -26.12 37.59
N SER A 92 5.24 -26.06 36.34
CA SER A 92 6.47 -26.71 35.90
C SER A 92 7.37 -25.77 35.10
N ALA A 93 8.68 -26.02 35.18
CA ALA A 93 9.67 -25.33 34.35
C ALA A 93 9.49 -25.60 32.85
N ARG A 94 8.81 -26.68 32.45
CA ARG A 94 8.49 -26.94 31.05
C ARG A 94 7.40 -25.99 30.58
N ASP A 95 6.28 -25.94 31.29
CA ASP A 95 5.14 -25.10 30.91
C ASP A 95 5.51 -23.62 30.95
N ALA A 96 6.33 -23.21 31.93
CA ALA A 96 6.88 -21.85 31.99
C ALA A 96 7.65 -21.47 30.71
N ARG A 97 8.47 -22.40 30.18
CA ARG A 97 9.24 -22.19 28.94
C ARG A 97 8.34 -22.17 27.71
N ASP A 98 7.33 -23.03 27.65
CA ASP A 98 6.40 -23.07 26.52
C ASP A 98 5.59 -21.78 26.44
N HIS A 99 5.10 -21.28 27.58
CA HIS A 99 4.43 -19.98 27.67
C HIS A 99 5.36 -18.82 27.32
N ALA A 100 6.61 -18.82 27.81
CA ALA A 100 7.58 -17.78 27.47
C ALA A 100 7.92 -17.78 25.97
N THR A 101 8.00 -18.96 25.35
CA THR A 101 8.23 -19.11 23.91
C THR A 101 7.05 -18.58 23.10
N ALA A 102 5.82 -18.89 23.52
CA ALA A 102 4.62 -18.36 22.89
C ALA A 102 4.52 -16.83 23.03
N ALA A 103 4.82 -16.29 24.22
CA ALA A 103 4.86 -14.85 24.48
C ALA A 103 5.83 -14.15 23.53
N ARG A 104 7.05 -14.70 23.38
CA ARG A 104 8.05 -14.17 22.45
C ARG A 104 7.54 -14.16 21.00
N ALA A 105 6.97 -15.27 20.54
CA ALA A 105 6.47 -15.37 19.17
C ALA A 105 5.38 -14.32 18.87
N LEU A 106 4.48 -14.08 19.82
CA LEU A 106 3.41 -13.08 19.69
C LEU A 106 3.96 -11.65 19.71
N THR A 107 4.95 -11.35 20.56
CA THR A 107 5.65 -10.06 20.54
C THR A 107 6.37 -9.81 19.20
N GLU A 108 6.97 -10.85 18.61
CA GLU A 108 7.60 -10.75 17.29
C GLU A 108 6.55 -10.46 16.20
N VAL A 109 5.36 -11.07 16.27
CA VAL A 109 4.24 -10.76 15.36
C VAL A 109 3.80 -9.31 15.52
N HIS A 110 3.56 -8.85 16.75
CA HIS A 110 3.19 -7.47 17.05
C HIS A 110 4.21 -6.48 16.45
N ALA A 111 5.51 -6.71 16.70
CA ALA A 111 6.58 -5.84 16.20
C ALA A 111 6.61 -5.76 14.66
N ARG A 112 6.46 -6.89 13.97
CA ARG A 112 6.44 -6.95 12.49
C ARG A 112 5.22 -6.26 11.91
N VAL A 113 4.04 -6.45 12.51
CA VAL A 113 2.81 -5.82 12.04
C VAL A 113 2.85 -4.30 12.26
N ALA A 114 3.35 -3.85 13.42
CA ALA A 114 3.57 -2.45 13.71
C ALA A 114 4.61 -1.81 12.76
N GLU A 115 5.65 -2.55 12.38
CA GLU A 115 6.62 -2.11 11.37
C GLU A 115 6.00 -1.94 9.98
N LEU A 116 5.22 -2.93 9.53
CA LEU A 116 4.47 -2.83 8.27
C LEU A 116 3.50 -1.66 8.28
N ALA A 117 2.86 -1.35 9.41
CA ALA A 117 2.01 -0.16 9.56
C ALA A 117 2.77 1.13 9.24
N ARG A 118 3.96 1.32 9.83
CA ARG A 118 4.82 2.49 9.59
C ARG A 118 5.20 2.65 8.11
N HIS A 119 5.50 1.56 7.42
CA HIS A 119 5.90 1.62 6.00
C HIS A 119 4.74 1.84 5.04
N THR A 120 3.51 1.48 5.41
CA THR A 120 2.34 1.69 4.55
C THR A 120 1.68 3.06 4.71
N GLY A 121 1.85 3.73 5.87
CA GLY A 121 1.30 5.06 6.13
C GLY A 121 1.94 6.17 5.28
N THR A 122 3.13 5.93 4.73
CA THR A 122 3.91 6.88 3.93
C THR A 122 3.75 6.69 2.41
N GLY A 123 2.81 5.84 1.98
CA GLY A 123 2.62 5.42 0.59
C GLY A 123 2.09 6.48 -0.39
N SER A 124 1.76 7.69 0.08
CA SER A 124 1.65 8.83 -0.84
C SER A 124 3.07 9.32 -1.13
N SER A 125 3.55 9.08 -2.36
CA SER A 125 4.82 9.65 -2.84
C SER A 125 4.98 11.15 -2.51
N GLY A 126 3.86 11.89 -2.39
CA GLY A 126 3.83 13.29 -1.98
C GLY A 126 4.12 13.53 -0.49
N ALA A 127 3.66 12.67 0.43
CA ALA A 127 3.92 12.82 1.85
C ALA A 127 5.40 12.65 2.19
N SER A 128 6.07 11.65 1.58
CA SER A 128 7.51 11.44 1.79
C SER A 128 8.40 12.55 1.20
N MET A 129 7.91 13.30 0.21
CA MET A 129 8.58 14.49 -0.32
C MET A 129 8.37 15.68 0.60
N LEU A 130 7.18 15.84 1.17
CA LEU A 130 6.87 16.90 2.13
C LEU A 130 7.60 16.72 3.45
N ASP A 131 7.74 15.50 3.95
CA ASP A 131 8.55 15.20 5.14
C ASP A 131 10.03 15.50 4.91
N ARG A 132 10.57 15.12 3.73
CA ARG A 132 11.94 15.48 3.34
C ARG A 132 12.14 16.97 3.12
N LEU A 133 11.12 17.67 2.63
CA LEU A 133 11.12 19.14 2.50
C LEU A 133 11.05 19.81 3.87
N ALA A 134 10.25 19.27 4.79
CA ALA A 134 10.13 19.75 6.16
C ALA A 134 11.45 19.60 6.92
N ASP A 135 12.12 18.45 6.82
CA ASP A 135 13.46 18.23 7.38
C ASP A 135 14.50 19.19 6.75
N ALA A 136 14.42 19.44 5.45
CA ALA A 136 15.32 20.36 4.76
C ALA A 136 15.07 21.84 5.12
N LEU A 137 13.81 22.23 5.39
CA LEU A 137 13.42 23.58 5.80
C LEU A 137 13.63 23.85 7.29
N LEU A 138 13.46 22.83 8.14
CA LEU A 138 13.65 22.94 9.58
C LEU A 138 15.12 22.83 9.98
N GLY A 139 15.97 22.27 9.11
CA GLY A 139 17.41 22.30 9.24
C GLY A 139 17.93 21.45 10.40
N SER A 140 19.11 20.88 10.19
CA SER A 140 19.94 20.33 11.26
C SER A 140 20.08 21.34 12.40
N ALA A 141 19.34 21.15 13.49
CA ALA A 141 19.59 21.80 14.77
C ALA A 141 20.76 21.12 15.53
N GLY A 142 21.74 20.60 14.80
CA GLY A 142 22.92 19.92 15.32
C GLY A 142 24.16 20.26 14.51
N GLY A 143 24.36 21.56 14.25
CA GLY A 143 25.63 22.07 13.75
C GLY A 143 26.60 22.26 14.91
N ASP A 144 27.65 21.44 14.89
CA ASP A 144 28.84 21.45 15.73
C ASP A 144 29.29 22.86 16.16
N ARG A 145 29.43 23.06 17.48
CA ARG A 145 30.28 24.12 18.03
C ARG A 145 31.65 23.52 18.32
N GLU A 146 32.53 23.65 17.34
CA GLU A 146 33.98 23.53 17.51
C GLU A 146 34.62 24.90 17.22
N GLY A 147 35.56 25.33 18.06
CA GLY A 147 36.28 26.62 18.04
C GLY A 147 35.87 27.50 19.24
N VAL A 148 36.73 27.77 20.24
CA VAL A 148 38.17 28.10 20.24
C VAL A 148 38.88 27.41 21.40
#